data_AF-A0AAD1BAU4-F1
#
_entry.id   AF-A0AAD1BAU4-F1
#
_cell.length_a   1.000
_cell.length_b   1.000
_cell.length_c   1.000
_cell.angle_alpha   90.00
_cell.angle_beta   90.00
_cell.angle_gamma   90.00
#
_symmetry.space_group_name_H-M   'P 1'
#
loop_
_entity.id
_entity.type
_entity.pdbx_description
1 polymer ?
#
loop_
_entity_poly.entity_id
_entity_poly.type
_entity_poly.pdbx_seq_one_letter_code
_entity_poly.pdbx_strand_id
1 'polypeptide(L)' 'MTKKQPAESNTVTAADIERSIQALNKMAERLWGDGREAEAQALINALDGLNRALDRIRIGESRRIVTLH' A
#
# COMPACT_ATOMS: atom_id res chain seq x y z
N MET A 1 13.06 27.60 -21.82
CA MET A 1 13.28 27.06 -20.46
C MET A 1 12.65 25.68 -20.38
N THR A 2 13.46 24.64 -20.23
CA THR A 2 13.05 23.23 -20.30
C THR A 2 12.24 22.87 -19.06
N LYS A 3 10.91 22.76 -19.21
CA LYS A 3 10.03 22.23 -18.18
C LYS A 3 10.26 20.72 -18.15
N LYS A 4 11.17 20.27 -17.27
CA LYS A 4 11.44 18.84 -17.01
C LYS A 4 10.09 18.17 -16.76
N GLN A 5 9.69 17.31 -17.69
CA GLN A 5 8.62 16.34 -17.46
C GLN A 5 8.98 15.62 -16.17
N PRO A 6 8.10 15.55 -15.15
CA PRO A 6 8.30 14.59 -14.10
C PRO A 6 8.32 13.24 -14.79
N ALA A 7 9.48 12.57 -14.70
CA ALA A 7 9.64 11.21 -15.16
C ALA A 7 8.40 10.44 -14.74
N GLU A 8 7.88 9.60 -15.64
CA GLU A 8 6.91 8.55 -15.33
C GLU A 8 7.60 7.52 -14.42
N SER A 9 8.04 7.97 -13.25
CA SER A 9 8.30 7.13 -12.11
C SER A 9 6.97 6.45 -11.87
N ASN A 10 6.98 5.13 -12.03
CA ASN A 10 5.92 4.21 -11.66
C ASN A 10 5.66 4.35 -10.15
N THR A 11 5.11 5.50 -9.74
CA THR A 11 4.89 5.88 -8.36
C THR A 11 3.76 5.01 -7.88
N VAL A 12 4.10 4.01 -7.06
CA VAL A 12 3.13 3.26 -6.29
C VAL A 12 2.29 4.28 -5.52
N THR A 13 1.03 4.39 -5.91
CA THR A 13 0.08 5.34 -5.31
C THR A 13 -0.59 4.71 -4.10
N ALA A 14 -1.19 5.54 -3.23
CA ALA A 14 -2.02 5.05 -2.14
C ALA A 14 -3.09 4.07 -2.63
N ALA A 15 -3.75 4.39 -3.74
CA ALA A 15 -4.79 3.54 -4.33
C ALA A 15 -4.27 2.17 -4.80
N ASP A 16 -3.04 2.10 -5.32
CA ASP A 16 -2.40 0.84 -5.73
C ASP A 16 -2.11 -0.07 -4.52
N ILE A 17 -1.63 0.53 -3.43
CA ILE A 17 -1.38 -0.19 -2.17
C ILE A 17 -2.69 -0.65 -1.54
N GLU A 18 -3.72 0.20 -1.53
CA GLU A 18 -5.05 -0.15 -1.00
C GLU A 18 -5.69 -1.32 -1.76
N ARG A 19 -5.53 -1.34 -3.09
CA ARG A 19 -5.98 -2.48 -3.92
C ARG A 19 -5.23 -3.76 -3.57
N SER A 20 -3.91 -3.67 -3.38
CA SER A 20 -3.06 -4.80 -3.00
C SER A 20 -3.43 -5.35 -1.62
N ILE A 21 -3.68 -4.46 -0.64
CA ILE A 21 -4.14 -4.84 0.71
C ILE A 21 -5.46 -5.61 0.64
N GLN A 22 -6.44 -5.12 -0.12
CA GLN A 22 -7.73 -5.80 -0.26
C GLN A 22 -7.61 -7.18 -0.90
N ALA A 23 -6.75 -7.32 -1.92
CA ALA A 23 -6.52 -8.61 -2.56
C ALA A 23 -5.87 -9.62 -1.61
N LEU A 24 -4.85 -9.19 -0.85
CA LEU A 24 -4.13 -10.04 0.09
C LEU A 24 -5.00 -10.45 1.29
N ASN A 25 -5.87 -9.56 1.79
CA ASN A 25 -6.83 -9.92 2.84
C ASN A 25 -7.76 -11.06 2.40
N LYS A 26 -8.35 -10.96 1.21
CA LYS A 26 -9.23 -12.02 0.68
C LYS A 26 -8.50 -13.36 0.53
N MET A 27 -7.23 -13.31 0.13
CA MET A 27 -6.40 -14.52 0.04
C MET A 27 -6.09 -15.09 1.43
N ALA A 28 -5.79 -14.25 2.42
CA ALA A 28 -5.55 -14.68 3.79
C ALA A 28 -6.79 -15.33 4.40
N GLU A 29 -7.97 -14.72 4.25
CA GLU A 29 -9.25 -15.28 4.70
C GLU A 29 -9.52 -16.66 4.07
N ARG A 30 -9.24 -16.81 2.77
CA ARG A 30 -9.38 -18.10 2.09
C ARG A 30 -8.43 -19.16 2.64
N LEU A 31 -7.17 -18.80 2.90
CA LEU A 31 -6.17 -19.73 3.43
C LEU A 31 -6.46 -20.12 4.88
N TRP A 32 -7.01 -19.21 5.68
CA TRP A 32 -7.53 -19.53 7.02
C TRP A 32 -8.62 -20.60 6.95
N GLY A 33 -9.56 -20.49 6.01
CA GLY A 33 -10.60 -21.50 5.79
C GLY A 33 -10.07 -22.85 5.28
N ASP A 34 -8.91 -22.85 4.62
CA ASP A 34 -8.26 -24.05 4.07
C ASP A 34 -7.32 -24.75 5.09
N GLY A 35 -7.17 -24.19 6.31
CA GLY A 35 -6.24 -24.69 7.32
C GLY A 35 -4.76 -24.41 7.01
N ARG A 36 -4.49 -23.50 6.06
CA ARG A 36 -3.13 -23.11 5.65
C ARG A 36 -2.62 -21.93 6.45
N GLU A 37 -2.59 -22.11 7.77
CA GLU A 37 -2.31 -21.06 8.74
C GLU A 37 -0.94 -20.39 8.51
N ALA A 38 0.09 -21.17 8.14
CA ALA A 38 1.43 -20.63 7.86
C ALA A 38 1.45 -19.63 6.69
N GLU A 39 0.68 -19.90 5.64
CA GLU A 39 0.59 -19.02 4.47
C GLU A 39 -0.32 -17.84 4.72
N ALA A 40 -1.42 -18.05 5.45
CA ALA A 40 -2.25 -16.95 5.93
C ALA A 40 -1.43 -15.97 6.79
N GLN A 41 -0.56 -16.50 7.66
CA GLN A 41 0.35 -15.69 8.48
C GLN A 41 1.39 -14.94 7.63
N ALA A 42 1.90 -15.54 6.56
CA ALA A 42 2.81 -14.86 5.63
C ALA A 42 2.11 -13.67 4.94
N LEU A 43 0.83 -13.84 4.56
CA LEU A 43 0.03 -12.75 3.98
C LEU A 43 -0.27 -11.64 4.99
N ILE A 44 -0.56 -11.98 6.25
CA ILE A 44 -0.75 -10.99 7.33
C ILE A 44 0.52 -10.14 7.53
N ASN A 45 1.71 -10.76 7.49
CA ASN A 45 2.97 -10.03 7.57
C ASN A 45 3.19 -9.10 6.36
N ALA A 46 2.85 -9.55 5.16
CA ALA A 46 2.90 -8.70 3.97
C ALA A 46 1.92 -7.52 4.05
N LEU A 47 0.73 -7.74 4.62
CA LEU A 47 -0.29 -6.71 4.85
C LEU A 47 0.17 -5.64 5.83
N ASP A 48 0.88 -5.99 6.91
CA ASP A 48 1.48 -5.00 7.83
C ASP A 48 2.47 -4.08 7.09
N GLY A 49 3.34 -4.66 6.27
CA GLY A 49 4.30 -3.89 5.46
C GLY A 49 3.62 -2.90 4.50
N LEU A 50 2.55 -3.33 3.84
CA LEU A 50 1.77 -2.47 2.95
C LEU A 50 1.01 -1.36 3.70
N ASN A 51 0.44 -1.66 4.86
CA ASN A 51 -0.23 -0.65 5.67
C ASN A 51 0.75 0.44 6.14
N ARG A 52 1.97 0.07 6.52
CA ARG A 52 3.03 1.05 6.85
C ARG A 52 3.45 1.88 5.65
N ALA A 53 3.51 1.28 4.46
CA ALA A 53 3.82 2.03 3.24
C ALA A 53 2.71 3.04 2.90
N LEU A 54 1.45 2.62 3.03
CA LEU A 54 0.27 3.48 2.81
C LEU A 54 0.24 4.66 3.80
N ASP A 55 0.50 4.39 5.08
CA ASP A 55 0.56 5.43 6.11
C ASP A 55 1.62 6.49 5.80
N ARG A 56 2.83 6.06 5.39
CA ARG A 56 3.91 6.98 4.98
C ARG A 56 3.50 7.89 3.82
N ILE A 57 2.80 7.34 2.83
CA ILE A 57 2.31 8.11 1.67
C ILE A 57 1.25 9.11 2.12
N ARG A 58 0.28 8.68 2.96
CA ARG A 58 -0.76 9.55 3.51
C ARG A 58 -0.21 10.68 4.37
N ILE A 59 0.78 10.41 5.23
CA ILE A 59 1.44 11.44 6.05
C ILE A 59 2.20 12.44 5.16
N GLY A 60 2.91 11.96 4.14
CA GLY A 60 3.61 12.81 3.18
C GLY A 60 2.67 13.73 2.41
N GLU A 61 1.50 13.23 2.04
CA GLU A 61 0.43 14.00 1.40
C GLU A 61 -0.18 15.04 2.35
N SER A 62 -0.55 14.64 3.58
CA SER A 62 -1.08 15.56 4.61
C SER A 62 -0.13 16.70 4.94
N ARG A 63 1.19 16.45 4.99
CA ARG A 63 2.19 17.51 5.21
C ARG A 63 2.26 18.53 4.07
N ARG A 64 2.02 18.10 2.82
CA ARG A 64 1.95 19.02 1.68
C ARG A 64 0.74 19.94 1.80
N ILE A 65 -0.41 19.41 2.22
CA ILE A 65 -1.65 20.20 2.38
C ILE A 65 -1.48 21.28 3.46
N VAL A 66 -0.84 20.96 4.59
CA VAL A 66 -0.60 21.93 5.69
C VAL A 66 0.36 23.06 5.28
N THR A 67 1.24 22.84 4.30
CA THR A 67 2.21 23.86 3.85
C THR A 67 1.64 24.79 2.77
N LEU A 68 0.41 24.55 2.31
CA LEU A 68 -0.23 25.28 1.19
C LEU A 68 -1.20 26.39 1.64
N HIS A 69 -1.17 26.80 2.92
CA HIS A 69 -2.02 27.86 3.48
C HIS A 69 -1.29 29.17 3.72
#